data_AF-A0A0A6ZUT4-F1
#
_entry.id   AF-A0A0A6ZUT4-F1
#
_cell.length_a   1.000
_cell.length_b   1.000
_cell.length_c   1.000
_cell.angle_alpha   90.00
_cell.angle_beta   90.00
_cell.angle_gamma   90.00
#
_symmetry.space_group_name_H-M   'P 1'
#
loop_
_entity.id
_entity.type
_entity.pdbx_description
1 polymer ?
#
loop_
_entity_poly.entity_id
_entity_poly.type
_entity_poly.pdbx_seq_one_letter_code
_entity_poly.pdbx_strand_id
1 'polypeptide(L)' 'MRAFEVLSWPALTFIVLVVSEMAFNGAGVRDTARTLKIGINTVIRTLKNSRQSE' A
#
# COMPACT_ATOMS: atom_id res chain seq x y z
N MET A 1 -2.07 25.91 6.71
CA MET A 1 -2.78 24.63 6.57
C MET A 1 -2.03 23.78 5.55
N ARG A 2 -1.74 22.53 5.92
CA ARG A 2 -0.73 21.67 5.29
C ARG A 2 -1.22 21.04 3.97
N ALA A 3 -1.55 21.85 2.97
CA ALA A 3 -2.07 21.42 1.66
C ALA A 3 -1.19 20.35 0.97
N PHE A 4 0.13 20.43 1.17
CA PHE A 4 1.10 19.42 0.69
C PHE A 4 0.95 18.04 1.36
N GLU A 5 0.52 17.97 2.63
CA GLU A 5 0.26 16.70 3.32
C GLU A 5 -1.12 16.12 2.96
N VAL A 6 -2.14 16.96 2.74
CA VAL A 6 -3.50 16.47 2.42
C VAL A 6 -3.59 15.85 1.02
N LEU A 7 -2.63 16.10 0.12
CA LEU A 7 -2.51 15.42 -1.18
C LEU A 7 -1.57 14.20 -1.12
N SER A 8 -0.58 14.21 -0.21
CA SER A 8 0.34 13.09 0.00
C SER A 8 -0.29 11.93 0.79
N TRP A 9 -1.16 12.23 1.75
CA TRP A 9 -1.84 11.23 2.59
C TRP A 9 -2.88 10.38 1.84
N PRO A 10 -3.80 10.92 1.02
CA PRO A 10 -4.74 10.10 0.27
C PRO A 10 -4.03 9.20 -0.74
N ALA A 11 -2.88 9.61 -1.28
CA ALA A 11 -2.08 8.76 -2.15
C ALA A 11 -1.52 7.53 -1.40
N LEU A 12 -1.03 7.72 -0.17
CA LEU A 12 -0.59 6.60 0.68
C LEU A 12 -1.74 5.69 1.06
N THR A 13 -2.89 6.24 1.44
CA THR A 13 -4.10 5.45 1.74
C THR A 13 -4.55 4.67 0.51
N PHE A 14 -4.51 5.26 -0.68
CA PHE A 14 -4.85 4.58 -1.92
C PHE A 14 -3.89 3.42 -2.21
N ILE A 15 -2.58 3.62 -2.02
CA ILE A 15 -1.58 2.55 -2.15
C ILE A 15 -1.82 1.46 -1.10
N VAL A 16 -2.17 1.82 0.13
CA VAL A 16 -2.46 0.86 1.22
C VAL A 16 -3.65 -0.02 0.90
N LEU A 17 -4.76 0.57 0.44
CA LEU A 17 -5.96 -0.15 0.06
C LEU A 17 -5.71 -1.11 -1.09
N VAL A 18 -5.04 -0.65 -2.15
CA VAL A 18 -4.78 -1.45 -3.35
C VAL A 18 -3.80 -2.60 -3.07
N VAL A 19 -2.74 -2.38 -2.27
CA VAL A 19 -1.82 -3.44 -1.85
C VAL A 19 -2.50 -4.47 -0.98
N SER A 20 -3.34 -4.02 -0.04
CA SER A 20 -4.10 -4.89 0.86
C SER A 20 -5.06 -5.76 0.05
N GLU A 21 -5.88 -5.14 -0.79
CA GLU A 21 -6.84 -5.85 -1.66
C GLU A 21 -6.15 -6.85 -2.58
N MET A 22 -5.06 -6.48 -3.26
CA MET A 22 -4.33 -7.40 -4.13
C MET A 22 -3.71 -8.57 -3.35
N ALA A 23 -3.13 -8.32 -2.18
CA ALA A 23 -2.55 -9.36 -1.34
C ALA A 23 -3.61 -10.32 -0.76
N PHE A 24 -4.78 -9.81 -0.38
CA PHE A 24 -5.92 -10.62 0.08
C PHE A 24 -6.61 -11.38 -1.05
N ASN A 25 -6.55 -10.86 -2.29
CA ASN A 25 -7.01 -11.53 -3.51
C ASN A 25 -6.00 -12.59 -4.02
N GLY A 26 -5.01 -12.96 -3.21
CA GLY A 26 -4.03 -14.01 -3.55
C GLY A 26 -2.89 -13.57 -4.46
N ALA A 27 -2.79 -12.28 -4.83
CA ALA A 27 -1.64 -11.78 -5.54
C ALA A 27 -0.45 -11.66 -4.57
N GLY A 28 0.62 -12.42 -4.82
CA GLY A 28 1.81 -12.38 -3.97
C GLY A 28 2.42 -10.97 -3.88
N VAL A 29 3.15 -10.70 -2.80
CA VAL A 29 3.85 -9.40 -2.56
C VAL A 29 4.67 -8.93 -3.76
N ARG A 30 5.29 -9.88 -4.48
CA ARG A 30 6.10 -9.63 -5.67
C ARG A 30 5.28 -9.19 -6.88
N ASP A 31 4.11 -9.78 -7.07
CA ASP A 31 3.20 -9.45 -8.17
C ASP A 31 2.57 -8.07 -7.93
N THR A 32 2.16 -7.80 -6.70
CA THR A 32 1.67 -6.49 -6.25
C THR A 32 2.70 -5.38 -6.48
N ALA A 33 3.97 -5.62 -6.14
CA ALA A 33 5.06 -4.66 -6.39
C ALA A 33 5.26 -4.38 -7.90
N ARG A 34 5.16 -5.41 -8.74
CA ARG A 34 5.29 -5.30 -10.20
C ARG A 34 4.13 -4.54 -10.83
N THR A 35 2.90 -4.83 -10.41
CA THR A 35 1.68 -4.17 -10.91
C THR A 35 1.65 -2.68 -10.56
N LEU A 36 2.00 -2.34 -9.32
CA LEU A 36 1.99 -0.96 -8.84
C LEU A 36 3.26 -0.17 -9.22
N LYS A 37 4.29 -0.84 -9.77
CA LYS A 37 5.62 -0.26 -10.04
C LYS A 37 6.22 0.44 -8.82
N ILE A 38 5.96 -0.08 -7.62
CA ILE A 38 6.50 0.42 -6.34
C ILE A 38 7.50 -0.57 -5.76
N GLY A 39 8.40 -0.07 -4.90
CA GLY A 39 9.37 -0.92 -4.23
C GLY A 39 8.71 -1.98 -3.33
N ILE A 40 9.25 -3.19 -3.32
CA ILE A 40 8.76 -4.29 -2.47
C ILE A 40 8.78 -3.93 -0.97
N ASN A 41 9.71 -3.08 -0.56
CA ASN A 41 9.78 -2.56 0.81
C ASN A 41 8.52 -1.77 1.20
N THR A 42 7.94 -1.04 0.26
CA THR A 42 6.67 -0.32 0.46
C THR A 42 5.53 -1.31 0.62
N VAL A 43 5.46 -2.33 -0.25
CA VAL A 43 4.44 -3.38 -0.18
C VAL A 43 4.48 -4.11 1.17
N ILE A 44 5.67 -4.55 1.60
CA ILE A 44 5.86 -5.24 2.88
C ILE A 44 5.49 -4.33 4.06
N ARG A 45 5.95 -3.07 4.05
CA ARG A 45 5.62 -2.11 5.12
C ARG A 45 4.12 -1.88 5.21
N THR A 46 3.46 -1.70 4.07
CA THR A 46 2.02 -1.52 3.97
C THR A 46 1.27 -2.74 4.51
N LEU A 47 1.64 -3.95 4.09
CA LEU A 47 1.00 -5.18 4.55
C LEU A 47 1.19 -5.45 6.05
N LYS A 48 2.36 -5.09 6.59
CA LYS A 48 2.61 -5.19 8.04
C LYS A 48 1.75 -4.21 8.84
N ASN A 49 1.57 -2.98 8.33
CA ASN A 49 0.73 -1.98 8.99
C ASN A 49 -0.77 -2.32 8.83
N SER A 50 -1.19 -2.93 7.72
CA SER A 50 -2.59 -3.35 7.54
C SER A 50 -2.97 -4.51 8.47
N ARG A 51 -2.08 -5.49 8.69
CA ARG A 51 -2.30 -6.60 9.65
C ARG A 51 -2.25 -6.20 11.12
N GLN A 52 -1.69 -5.04 11.45
CA GLN A 52 -1.62 -4.53 12.83
C GLN A 52 -2.89 -3.76 13.23
N SER A 53 -3.80 -3.52 12.28
CA SER A 53 -5.11 -2.91 12.51
C SER A 53 -6.23 -3.97 12.61
N GLU A 54 -5.93 -5.12 13.21
CA GLU A 54 -6.91 -6.10 13.73
C GLU A 54 -6.75 -6.25 15.25
#